data_AF-M6W6Y2-F1
#
_entry.id   AF-M6W6Y2-F1
#
_cell.length_a   1.000
_cell.length_b   1.000
_cell.length_c   1.000
_cell.angle_alpha   90.00
_cell.angle_beta   90.00
_cell.angle_gamma   90.00
#
_symmetry.space_group_name_H-M   'P 1'
#
loop_
_entity.id
_entity.type
_entity.pdbx_description
1 polymer ?
#
loop_
_entity_poly.entity_id
_entity_poly.type
_entity_poly.pdbx_seq_one_letter_code
_entity_poly.pdbx_strand_id
1 'polypeptide(L)'
;MKKIYIYYPILFLVFIFCLDKIFTLEYFQKNFIQAGNTVYYTQRKSLFEKLIHDKNLKERSLALAFGDSRAYPYSAMGIDKKLQKDWVLYNFSGPQAVPAYGFYWFEKIINQGLKPKFVFYVVSPEGFDDTKGIFYDPFLKYGADDEFLLKYADQISFEDRKKLLLDRLFVVRRVNPDLKLFFKRLQEKNWPNTIRYLTRSIWFSI
;
A
#
# COMPACT_ATOMS: atom_id res chain seq x y z
N MET A 1 -51.38 5.91 6.06
CA MET A 1 -50.34 5.57 5.06
C MET A 1 -48.96 5.75 5.70
N LYS A 2 -48.12 4.72 5.76
CA LYS A 2 -46.75 4.86 6.30
C LYS A 2 -45.98 5.85 5.40
N LYS A 3 -45.35 6.87 6.01
CA LYS A 3 -44.59 7.91 5.30
C LYS A 3 -43.27 7.33 4.75
N ILE A 4 -43.37 6.50 3.71
CA ILE A 4 -42.24 5.83 3.05
C ILE A 4 -41.19 6.83 2.55
N TYR A 5 -41.59 8.05 2.23
CA TYR A 5 -40.73 9.17 1.82
C TYR A 5 -39.65 9.55 2.84
N ILE A 6 -39.83 9.24 4.14
CA ILE A 6 -38.81 9.48 5.18
C ILE A 6 -37.57 8.59 4.95
N TYR A 7 -37.71 7.45 4.27
CA TYR A 7 -36.62 6.55 3.98
C TYR A 7 -35.85 6.90 2.70
N TYR A 8 -36.32 7.83 1.87
CA TYR A 8 -35.64 8.20 0.63
C TYR A 8 -34.22 8.72 0.84
N PRO A 9 -33.93 9.61 1.81
CA PRO A 9 -32.56 10.02 2.10
C PRO A 9 -31.67 8.83 2.52
N ILE A 10 -32.21 7.90 3.31
CA ILE A 10 -31.48 6.71 3.77
C ILE A 10 -31.18 5.78 2.59
N LEU A 11 -32.18 5.50 1.74
CA LEU A 11 -32.02 4.68 0.54
C LEU A 11 -31.02 5.30 -0.44
N PHE A 12 -31.04 6.63 -0.60
CA PHE A 12 -30.08 7.36 -1.44
C PHE A 12 -28.65 7.26 -0.89
N LEU A 13 -28.46 7.39 0.42
CA LEU A 13 -27.15 7.20 1.05
C LEU A 13 -26.63 5.77 0.88
N VAL A 14 -27.49 4.77 1.09
CA VAL A 14 -27.14 3.35 0.84
C VAL A 14 -26.77 3.14 -0.62
N PHE A 15 -27.53 3.72 -1.55
CA PHE A 15 -27.23 3.65 -2.98
C PHE A 15 -25.87 4.25 -3.32
N ILE A 16 -25.55 5.46 -2.84
CA ILE A 16 -24.23 6.08 -3.04
C ILE A 16 -23.12 5.22 -2.42
N PHE A 17 -23.34 4.69 -1.21
CA PHE A 17 -22.37 3.81 -0.55
C PHE A 17 -22.10 2.54 -1.36
N CYS A 18 -23.13 1.93 -1.95
CA CYS A 18 -22.98 0.79 -2.85
C CYS A 18 -22.25 1.16 -4.15
N LEU A 19 -22.53 2.33 -4.73
CA LEU A 19 -21.81 2.83 -5.91
C LEU A 19 -20.32 3.02 -5.63
N ASP A 20 -19.94 3.50 -4.45
CA ASP A 20 -18.53 3.60 -4.04
C ASP A 20 -17.81 2.24 -4.08
N LYS A 21 -18.50 1.14 -3.76
CA LYS A 21 -17.90 -0.20 -3.79
C LYS A 21 -17.62 -0.72 -5.19
N ILE A 22 -18.16 -0.13 -6.24
CA ILE A 22 -17.79 -0.48 -7.62
C ILE A 22 -16.28 -0.27 -7.87
N PHE A 23 -15.66 0.69 -7.19
CA PHE A 23 -14.21 0.95 -7.29
C PHE A 23 -13.34 -0.13 -6.64
N THR A 24 -13.91 -1.09 -5.90
CA THR A 24 -13.15 -2.26 -5.41
C THR A 24 -12.95 -3.32 -6.48
N LEU A 25 -13.70 -3.27 -7.59
CA LEU A 25 -13.57 -4.26 -8.65
C LEU A 25 -12.18 -4.21 -9.27
N GLU A 26 -11.63 -5.40 -9.55
CA GLU A 26 -10.28 -5.58 -10.11
C GLU A 26 -10.06 -4.76 -11.40
N TYR A 27 -11.09 -4.63 -12.23
CA TYR A 27 -11.06 -3.80 -13.42
C TYR A 27 -10.71 -2.35 -13.08
N PHE A 28 -11.35 -1.78 -12.06
CA PHE A 28 -11.09 -0.40 -11.68
C PHE A 28 -9.71 -0.26 -11.04
N GLN A 29 -9.33 -1.24 -10.21
CA GLN A 29 -8.05 -1.25 -9.52
C GLN A 29 -6.84 -1.31 -10.47
N LYS A 30 -6.92 -2.13 -11.53
CA LYS A 30 -5.81 -2.27 -12.48
C LYS A 30 -5.74 -1.17 -13.53
N ASN A 31 -6.89 -0.63 -13.94
CA ASN A 31 -6.94 0.26 -15.10
C ASN A 31 -6.97 1.75 -14.76
N PHE A 32 -7.39 2.14 -13.55
CA PHE A 32 -7.53 3.55 -13.17
C PHE A 32 -6.71 3.96 -11.94
N ILE A 33 -6.09 3.00 -11.23
CA ILE A 33 -5.26 3.29 -10.05
C ILE A 33 -3.79 3.14 -10.42
N GLN A 34 -3.12 4.26 -10.65
CA GLN A 34 -1.69 4.30 -10.95
C GLN A 34 -0.97 5.40 -10.16
N ALA A 35 -1.37 5.64 -8.90
CA ALA A 35 -0.52 6.43 -8.02
C ALA A 35 0.78 5.64 -7.79
N GLY A 36 1.93 6.14 -8.27
CA GLY A 36 3.20 5.41 -8.21
C GLY A 36 3.52 4.85 -6.82
N ASN A 37 3.14 5.58 -5.77
CA ASN A 37 3.28 5.15 -4.37
C ASN A 37 2.53 3.84 -4.09
N THR A 38 1.30 3.64 -4.56
CA THR A 38 0.53 2.42 -4.26
C THR A 38 1.22 1.17 -4.81
N VAL A 39 1.80 1.28 -6.00
CA VAL A 39 2.55 0.19 -6.64
C VAL A 39 3.80 -0.14 -5.82
N TYR A 40 4.59 0.85 -5.43
CA TYR A 40 5.80 0.64 -4.62
C TYR A 40 5.49 -0.03 -3.28
N TYR A 41 4.51 0.48 -2.54
CA TYR A 41 4.15 -0.06 -1.24
C TYR A 41 3.56 -1.48 -1.35
N THR A 42 2.88 -1.80 -2.45
CA THR A 42 2.41 -3.17 -2.74
C THR A 42 3.58 -4.11 -3.06
N GLN A 43 4.54 -3.69 -3.88
CA GLN A 43 5.72 -4.50 -4.23
C GLN A 43 6.56 -4.89 -3.01
N ARG A 44 6.57 -4.07 -1.96
CA ARG A 44 7.31 -4.36 -0.72
C ARG A 44 6.75 -5.56 0.05
N LYS A 45 5.44 -5.84 -0.08
CA LYS A 45 4.84 -7.09 0.40
C LYS A 45 5.41 -8.29 -0.34
N SER A 46 5.50 -8.23 -1.67
CA SER A 46 6.13 -9.31 -2.46
C SER A 46 7.61 -9.49 -2.16
N LEU A 47 8.33 -8.41 -1.81
CA LEU A 47 9.72 -8.49 -1.36
C LEU A 47 9.84 -9.21 0.00
N PHE A 48 8.92 -8.92 0.92
CA PHE A 48 8.84 -9.59 2.20
C PHE A 48 8.59 -11.09 2.04
N GLU A 49 7.66 -11.50 1.17
CA GLU A 49 7.43 -12.90 0.84
C GLU A 49 8.69 -13.58 0.26
N LYS A 50 9.46 -12.86 -0.57
CA LYS A 50 10.75 -13.38 -1.07
C LYS A 50 11.76 -13.57 0.05
N LEU A 51 11.85 -12.61 0.96
CA LEU A 51 12.77 -12.67 2.11
C LEU A 51 12.48 -13.89 3.00
N ILE A 52 11.23 -14.13 3.38
CA ILE A 52 10.87 -15.24 4.28
C ILE A 52 11.13 -16.61 3.67
N HIS A 53 11.12 -16.72 2.34
CA HIS A 53 11.36 -17.96 1.60
C HIS A 53 12.79 -18.07 1.03
N ASP A 54 13.67 -17.13 1.34
CA ASP A 54 15.02 -17.09 0.80
C ASP A 54 15.92 -18.17 1.44
N LYS A 55 16.21 -19.22 0.66
CA LYS A 55 17.07 -20.33 1.10
C LYS A 55 18.51 -19.90 1.38
N ASN A 56 18.98 -18.80 0.79
CA ASN A 56 20.36 -18.32 0.99
C ASN A 56 20.60 -17.88 2.44
N LEU A 57 19.55 -17.53 3.19
CA LEU A 57 19.65 -17.13 4.60
C LEU A 57 20.06 -18.27 5.53
N LYS A 58 20.07 -19.53 5.06
CA LYS A 58 20.61 -20.66 5.81
C LYS A 58 22.13 -20.65 5.90
N GLU A 59 22.80 -20.08 4.91
CA GLU A 59 24.25 -20.09 4.75
C GLU A 59 24.85 -18.68 4.90
N ARG A 60 24.07 -17.64 4.59
CA ARG A 60 24.53 -16.25 4.51
C ARG A 60 23.87 -15.38 5.56
N SER A 61 24.55 -14.30 5.91
CA SER A 61 24.09 -13.31 6.87
C SER A 61 23.11 -12.32 6.23
N LEU A 62 22.01 -12.02 6.91
CA LEU A 62 21.01 -11.05 6.45
C LEU A 62 21.45 -9.61 6.78
N ALA A 63 21.42 -8.75 5.77
CA ALA A 63 21.48 -7.30 5.90
C ALA A 63 20.19 -6.65 5.39
N LEU A 64 19.72 -5.61 6.08
CA LEU A 64 18.52 -4.86 5.71
C LEU A 64 18.85 -3.39 5.45
N ALA A 65 18.24 -2.80 4.43
CA ALA A 65 18.28 -1.37 4.19
C ALA A 65 16.88 -0.77 4.25
N PHE A 66 16.73 0.30 5.03
CA PHE A 66 15.53 1.11 5.15
C PHE A 66 15.82 2.56 4.79
N GLY A 67 14.78 3.30 4.45
CA GLY A 67 14.89 4.71 4.09
C GLY A 67 13.86 5.14 3.08
N ASP A 68 13.96 6.41 2.68
CA ASP A 68 13.22 6.95 1.55
C ASP A 68 13.90 6.60 0.20
N SER A 69 13.54 7.30 -0.87
CA SER A 69 14.14 7.10 -2.20
C SER A 69 15.67 7.28 -2.23
N ARG A 70 16.27 8.00 -1.28
CA ARG A 70 17.74 8.16 -1.19
C ARG A 70 18.43 6.87 -0.79
N ALA A 71 17.70 5.89 -0.24
CA ALA A 71 18.22 4.58 0.12
C ALA A 71 18.13 3.54 -1.01
N TYR A 72 17.55 3.86 -2.17
CA TYR A 72 17.47 2.93 -3.31
C TYR A 72 18.82 2.36 -3.80
N PRO A 73 19.93 3.12 -3.77
CA PRO A 73 21.23 2.58 -4.20
C PRO A 73 21.74 1.41 -3.33
N TYR A 74 21.29 1.28 -2.08
CA TYR A 74 21.67 0.19 -1.18
C TYR A 74 20.96 -1.11 -1.54
N SER A 75 21.37 -1.73 -2.64
CA SER A 75 20.82 -3.00 -3.13
C SER A 75 21.91 -4.04 -3.31
N ALA A 76 21.53 -5.30 -3.54
CA ALA A 76 22.47 -6.37 -3.87
C ALA A 76 23.38 -6.01 -5.08
N MET A 77 22.92 -5.16 -6.01
CA MET A 77 23.73 -4.69 -7.13
C MET A 77 24.83 -3.70 -6.71
N GLY A 78 24.63 -2.97 -5.61
CA GLY A 78 25.56 -1.96 -5.10
C GLY A 78 26.65 -2.51 -4.18
N ILE A 79 26.55 -3.76 -3.74
CA ILE A 79 27.56 -4.40 -2.87
C ILE A 79 28.58 -5.17 -3.69
N ASP A 80 29.84 -5.18 -3.24
CA ASP A 80 30.93 -5.95 -3.87
C ASP A 80 30.54 -7.43 -3.98
N LYS A 81 30.82 -8.04 -5.15
CA LYS A 81 30.61 -9.48 -5.42
C LYS A 81 31.25 -10.38 -4.37
N LYS A 82 32.36 -9.96 -3.75
CA LYS A 82 32.99 -10.71 -2.64
C LYS A 82 32.05 -10.80 -1.44
N LEU A 83 31.43 -9.68 -1.05
CA LEU A 83 30.50 -9.62 0.08
C LEU A 83 29.18 -10.36 -0.22
N GLN A 84 28.75 -10.40 -1.47
CA GLN A 84 27.54 -11.15 -1.88
C GLN A 84 27.60 -12.66 -1.60
N LYS A 85 28.80 -13.23 -1.42
CA LYS A 85 28.97 -14.64 -1.05
C LYS A 85 28.52 -14.93 0.38
N ASP A 86 28.77 -13.99 1.29
CA ASP A 86 28.53 -14.16 2.72
C ASP A 86 27.28 -13.41 3.20
N TRP A 87 26.78 -12.47 2.40
CA TRP A 87 25.68 -11.58 2.74
C TRP A 87 24.54 -11.63 1.73
N VAL A 88 23.33 -11.51 2.25
CA VAL A 88 22.11 -11.26 1.47
C VAL A 88 21.55 -9.93 1.92
N LEU A 89 21.38 -8.99 0.99
CA LEU A 89 20.88 -7.65 1.25
C LEU A 89 19.48 -7.48 0.68
N TYR A 90 18.52 -7.17 1.55
CA TYR A 90 17.17 -6.77 1.17
C TYR A 90 16.94 -5.28 1.44
N ASN A 91 16.46 -4.57 0.43
CA ASN A 91 16.17 -3.15 0.52
C ASN A 91 14.66 -2.90 0.59
N PHE A 92 14.21 -2.45 1.76
CA PHE A 92 12.81 -2.14 2.07
C PHE A 92 12.49 -0.65 1.95
N SER A 93 13.39 0.20 1.48
CA SER A 93 13.14 1.64 1.31
C SER A 93 11.94 1.96 0.40
N GLY A 94 11.29 3.11 0.57
CA GLY A 94 10.09 3.48 -0.19
C GLY A 94 10.08 4.94 -0.60
N PRO A 95 9.25 5.34 -1.58
CA PRO A 95 9.11 6.76 -1.90
C PRO A 95 8.50 7.47 -0.69
N GLN A 96 9.14 8.56 -0.27
CA GLN A 96 8.73 9.38 0.88
C GLN A 96 8.51 8.54 2.16
N ALA A 97 9.35 7.52 2.37
CA ALA A 97 9.23 6.68 3.55
C ALA A 97 9.60 7.45 4.82
N VAL A 98 8.72 7.38 5.81
CA VAL A 98 8.90 7.93 7.16
C VAL A 98 9.58 6.92 8.10
N PRO A 99 10.13 7.34 9.25
CA PRO A 99 10.64 6.47 10.31
C PRO A 99 9.73 5.28 10.65
N ALA A 100 8.42 5.53 10.79
CA ALA A 100 7.44 4.50 11.11
C ALA A 100 7.28 3.42 10.03
N TYR A 101 7.54 3.75 8.76
CA TYR A 101 7.51 2.77 7.68
C TYR A 101 8.69 1.78 7.76
N GLY A 102 9.89 2.27 8.08
CA GLY A 102 11.04 1.40 8.31
C GLY A 102 10.82 0.51 9.53
N PHE A 103 10.28 1.09 10.60
CA PHE A 103 9.89 0.36 11.81
C PHE A 103 8.87 -0.74 11.53
N TYR A 104 7.81 -0.45 10.77
CA TYR A 104 6.80 -1.44 10.37
C TYR A 104 7.41 -2.67 9.69
N TRP A 105 8.30 -2.47 8.71
CA TRP A 105 8.96 -3.60 8.05
C TRP A 105 9.94 -4.32 8.97
N PHE A 106 10.71 -3.58 9.75
CA PHE A 106 11.64 -4.18 10.69
C PHE A 106 10.92 -5.08 11.69
N GLU A 107 9.84 -4.59 12.31
CA GLU A 107 9.01 -5.37 13.22
C GLU A 107 8.47 -6.64 12.56
N LYS A 108 7.91 -6.53 11.36
CA LYS A 108 7.43 -7.71 10.62
C LYS A 108 8.51 -8.75 10.36
N ILE A 109 9.71 -8.30 9.99
CA ILE A 109 10.85 -9.19 9.72
C ILE A 109 11.28 -9.90 11.00
N ILE A 110 11.39 -9.18 12.11
CA ILE A 110 11.76 -9.77 13.41
C ILE A 110 10.68 -10.75 13.89
N ASN A 111 9.39 -10.43 13.71
CA ASN A 111 8.28 -11.31 14.09
C ASN A 111 8.24 -12.63 13.30
N GLN A 112 8.84 -12.68 12.10
CA GLN A 112 9.04 -13.93 11.35
C GLN A 112 10.24 -14.75 11.85
N GLY A 113 10.90 -14.33 12.94
CA GLY A 113 12.06 -15.02 13.50
C GLY A 113 13.37 -14.77 12.73
N LEU A 114 13.37 -13.86 11.74
CA LEU A 114 14.57 -13.48 11.00
C LEU A 114 15.47 -12.61 11.88
N LYS A 115 16.78 -12.89 11.85
CA LYS A 115 17.78 -12.19 12.67
C LYS A 115 18.78 -11.46 11.76
N PRO A 116 18.47 -10.22 11.33
CA PRO A 116 19.42 -9.42 10.56
C PRO A 116 20.68 -9.15 11.40
N LYS A 117 21.86 -9.38 10.82
CA LYS A 117 23.14 -9.04 11.46
C LYS A 117 23.55 -7.60 11.22
N PHE A 118 22.96 -6.96 10.21
CA PHE A 118 23.23 -5.58 9.87
C PHE A 118 21.95 -4.88 9.40
N VAL A 119 21.76 -3.65 9.85
CA VAL A 119 20.66 -2.79 9.44
C VAL A 119 21.21 -1.42 9.10
N PHE A 120 20.92 -0.95 7.89
CA PHE A 120 21.20 0.41 7.46
C PHE A 120 19.90 1.19 7.38
N TYR A 121 19.86 2.37 7.99
CA TYR A 121 18.70 3.25 7.88
C TYR A 121 19.12 4.64 7.43
N VAL A 122 18.74 5.00 6.21
CA VAL A 122 18.77 6.40 5.75
C VAL A 122 17.55 7.13 6.29
N VAL A 123 17.78 8.14 7.10
CA VAL A 123 16.71 8.97 7.66
C VAL A 123 16.82 10.36 7.07
N SER A 124 15.73 10.83 6.47
CA SER A 124 15.62 12.20 5.98
C SER A 124 14.87 13.06 6.99
N PRO A 125 15.33 14.28 7.32
CA PRO A 125 14.65 15.18 8.25
C PRO A 125 13.17 15.44 7.87
N GLU A 126 12.84 15.45 6.58
CA GLU A 126 11.49 15.62 6.07
C GLU A 126 10.53 14.51 6.50
N GLY A 127 11.04 13.33 6.88
CA GLY A 127 10.24 12.23 7.40
C GLY A 127 9.71 12.45 8.82
N PHE A 128 10.19 13.48 9.53
CA PHE A 128 9.71 13.91 10.84
C PHE A 128 8.82 15.15 10.77
N ASP A 129 8.55 15.66 9.57
CA ASP A 129 7.74 16.84 9.38
C ASP A 129 6.26 16.46 9.22
N ASP A 130 5.54 16.48 10.34
CA ASP A 130 4.10 16.15 10.39
C ASP A 130 3.24 17.12 9.57
N THR A 131 3.72 18.32 9.26
CA THR A 131 2.97 19.30 8.46
C THR A 131 2.81 18.88 7.01
N LYS A 132 3.68 17.99 6.51
CA LYS A 132 3.66 17.52 5.12
C LYS A 132 2.72 16.35 4.88
N GLY A 133 2.13 15.77 5.92
CA GLY A 133 1.18 14.66 5.81
C GLY A 133 1.76 13.34 5.28
N ILE A 134 3.09 13.23 5.20
CA ILE A 134 3.80 12.07 4.63
C ILE A 134 3.60 10.81 5.49
N PHE A 135 3.42 11.01 6.79
CA PHE A 135 3.05 9.95 7.72
C PHE A 135 1.74 9.28 7.30
N TYR A 136 0.71 10.07 6.97
CA TYR A 136 -0.57 9.55 6.49
C TYR A 136 -0.50 8.99 5.07
N ASP A 137 -0.10 9.81 4.09
CA ASP A 137 0.01 9.43 2.68
C ASP A 137 1.47 9.66 2.23
N PRO A 138 2.24 8.60 1.91
CA PRO A 138 1.74 7.28 1.52
C PRO A 138 1.72 6.18 2.59
N PHE A 139 2.31 6.37 3.77
CA PHE A 139 2.56 5.23 4.67
C PHE A 139 1.30 4.63 5.30
N LEU A 140 0.56 5.35 6.15
CA LEU A 140 -0.61 4.77 6.82
C LEU A 140 -1.70 4.34 5.82
N LYS A 141 -1.86 5.08 4.73
CA LYS A 141 -2.89 4.84 3.70
C LYS A 141 -2.64 3.59 2.85
N TYR A 142 -1.37 3.32 2.50
CA TYR A 142 -1.03 2.26 1.53
C TYR A 142 -0.07 1.19 2.05
N GLY A 143 0.75 1.51 3.04
CA GLY A 143 1.83 0.65 3.54
C GLY A 143 1.47 -0.20 4.75
N ALA A 144 0.95 0.44 5.80
CA ALA A 144 0.61 -0.21 7.05
C ALA A 144 -0.58 -1.17 6.87
N ASP A 145 -0.58 -2.28 7.60
CA ASP A 145 -1.69 -3.21 7.67
C ASP A 145 -2.53 -2.99 8.94
N ASP A 146 -3.68 -3.67 9.00
CA ASP A 146 -4.63 -3.46 10.09
C ASP A 146 -4.05 -3.87 11.46
N GLU A 147 -3.20 -4.89 11.50
CA GLU A 147 -2.50 -5.31 12.73
C GLU A 147 -1.62 -4.19 13.28
N PHE A 148 -0.76 -3.60 12.44
CA PHE A 148 0.09 -2.48 12.84
C PHE A 148 -0.73 -1.25 13.26
N LEU A 149 -1.75 -0.91 12.47
CA LEU A 149 -2.62 0.24 12.75
C LEU A 149 -3.38 0.11 14.06
N LEU A 150 -3.81 -1.10 14.43
CA LEU A 150 -4.48 -1.39 15.69
C LEU A 150 -3.49 -1.36 16.86
N LYS A 151 -2.31 -1.97 16.67
CA LYS A 151 -1.26 -2.03 17.70
C LYS A 151 -0.76 -0.65 18.12
N TYR A 152 -0.62 0.27 17.17
CA TYR A 152 -0.08 1.63 17.38
C TYR A 152 -1.16 2.72 17.25
N ALA A 153 -2.43 2.38 17.47
CA ALA A 153 -3.55 3.31 17.30
C ALA A 153 -3.50 4.52 18.26
N ASP A 154 -2.81 4.39 19.38
CA ASP A 154 -2.55 5.44 20.37
C ASP A 154 -1.49 6.45 19.90
N GLN A 155 -0.57 6.02 19.03
CA GLN A 155 0.48 6.87 18.45
C GLN A 155 0.01 7.61 17.18
N ILE A 156 -1.14 7.24 16.61
CA ILE A 156 -1.70 7.89 15.42
C ILE A 156 -2.64 9.02 15.85
N SER A 157 -2.46 10.20 15.25
CA SER A 157 -3.31 11.38 15.49
C SER A 157 -4.80 11.04 15.30
N PHE A 158 -5.68 11.74 16.04
CA PHE A 158 -7.12 11.54 15.86
C PHE A 158 -7.58 11.88 14.43
N GLU A 159 -6.98 12.92 13.83
CA GLU A 159 -7.27 13.32 12.45
C GLU A 159 -6.91 12.22 11.45
N ASP A 160 -5.74 11.60 11.58
CA ASP A 160 -5.31 10.55 10.66
C ASP A 160 -6.09 9.26 10.87
N ARG A 161 -6.46 8.92 12.12
CA ARG A 161 -7.40 7.81 12.38
C ARG A 161 -8.76 8.03 11.72
N LYS A 162 -9.29 9.26 11.78
CA LYS A 162 -10.53 9.62 11.09
C LYS A 162 -10.38 9.48 9.58
N LYS A 163 -9.26 9.94 9.00
CA LYS A 163 -8.99 9.77 7.57
C LYS A 163 -8.88 8.30 7.18
N LEU A 164 -8.19 7.47 7.96
CA LEU A 164 -8.09 6.01 7.76
C LEU A 164 -9.48 5.35 7.77
N LEU A 165 -10.34 5.72 8.73
CA LEU A 165 -11.71 5.23 8.78
C LEU A 165 -12.49 5.61 7.52
N LEU A 166 -12.40 6.87 7.09
CA LEU A 166 -13.07 7.35 5.88
C LEU A 166 -12.54 6.67 4.62
N ASP A 167 -11.25 6.39 4.53
CA ASP A 167 -10.64 5.72 3.37
C ASP A 167 -10.97 4.21 3.34
N ARG A 168 -11.32 3.61 4.49
CA ARG A 168 -11.91 2.26 4.56
C ARG A 168 -13.40 2.28 4.18
N LEU A 169 -14.14 3.29 4.62
CA LEU A 169 -15.58 3.44 4.33
C LEU A 169 -15.86 3.83 2.89
N PHE A 170 -15.00 4.65 2.27
CA PHE A 170 -15.17 5.19 0.92
C PHE A 170 -13.94 4.90 0.07
N VAL A 171 -14.07 3.89 -0.78
CA VAL A 171 -13.03 3.38 -1.66
C VAL A 171 -12.55 4.45 -2.62
N VAL A 172 -13.44 5.32 -3.10
CA VAL A 172 -13.10 6.42 -4.01
C VAL A 172 -12.02 7.35 -3.43
N ARG A 173 -12.01 7.57 -2.10
CA ARG A 173 -11.01 8.39 -1.40
C ARG A 173 -9.64 7.72 -1.34
N ARG A 174 -9.64 6.39 -1.22
CA ARG A 174 -8.41 5.60 -1.20
C ARG A 174 -7.79 5.50 -2.59
N VAL A 175 -8.65 5.32 -3.59
CA VAL A 175 -8.30 5.01 -4.97
C VAL A 175 -7.87 6.26 -5.76
N ASN A 176 -8.36 7.46 -5.39
CA ASN A 176 -8.12 8.70 -6.13
C ASN A 176 -8.24 8.48 -7.66
N PRO A 177 -9.41 8.02 -8.15
CA PRO A 177 -9.54 7.58 -9.53
C PRO A 177 -9.20 8.73 -10.48
N ASP A 178 -8.29 8.47 -11.42
CA ASP A 178 -8.00 9.43 -12.49
C ASP A 178 -9.14 9.40 -13.52
N LEU A 179 -10.16 10.22 -13.26
CA LEU A 179 -11.32 10.35 -14.13
C LEU A 179 -10.93 10.86 -15.53
N LYS A 180 -9.85 11.64 -15.66
CA LYS A 180 -9.39 12.10 -16.97
C LYS A 180 -8.84 10.92 -17.78
N LEU A 181 -8.02 10.07 -17.16
CA LEU A 181 -7.56 8.83 -17.78
C LEU A 181 -8.72 7.89 -18.10
N PHE A 182 -9.73 7.81 -17.21
CA PHE A 182 -10.96 7.06 -17.46
C PHE A 182 -11.67 7.52 -18.73
N PHE A 183 -11.99 8.81 -18.84
CA PHE A 183 -12.69 9.36 -20.00
C PHE A 183 -11.87 9.26 -21.28
N LYS A 184 -10.54 9.44 -21.21
CA LYS A 184 -9.66 9.27 -22.36
C LYS A 184 -9.69 7.82 -22.89
N ARG A 185 -9.57 6.82 -22.00
CA ARG A 185 -9.66 5.41 -22.38
C ARG A 185 -11.06 4.99 -22.84
N LEU A 186 -12.10 5.62 -22.31
CA LEU A 186 -13.48 5.43 -22.76
C LEU A 186 -13.67 5.92 -24.21
N GLN A 187 -13.06 7.06 -24.56
CA GLN A 187 -13.10 7.64 -25.90
C GLN A 187 -12.23 6.88 -26.92
N GLU A 188 -11.10 6.28 -26.47
CA GLU A 188 -10.17 5.52 -27.33
C GLU A 188 -10.71 4.16 -27.83
N LYS A 189 -11.96 3.80 -27.51
CA LYS A 189 -12.75 2.75 -28.21
C LYS A 189 -12.14 1.33 -28.15
N ASN A 190 -12.20 0.70 -26.97
CA ASN A 190 -12.00 -0.76 -26.82
C ASN A 190 -13.12 -1.43 -25.98
N TRP A 191 -14.37 -1.04 -26.28
CA TRP A 191 -15.60 -1.39 -25.56
C TRP A 191 -16.01 -2.89 -25.52
N PRO A 192 -15.71 -3.75 -26.52
CA PRO A 192 -16.24 -5.14 -26.51
C PRO A 192 -15.67 -6.02 -25.39
N ASN A 193 -14.46 -5.73 -24.90
CA ASN A 193 -13.83 -6.51 -23.84
C ASN A 193 -14.30 -6.06 -22.44
N THR A 194 -14.58 -4.79 -22.23
CA THR A 194 -14.93 -4.22 -20.91
C THR A 194 -16.25 -4.80 -20.36
N ILE A 195 -17.28 -4.95 -21.20
CA ILE A 195 -18.57 -5.56 -20.78
C ILE A 195 -18.41 -7.05 -20.48
N ARG A 196 -17.59 -7.77 -21.25
CA ARG A 196 -17.32 -9.20 -21.06
C ARG A 196 -16.52 -9.50 -19.79
N TYR A 197 -15.71 -8.55 -19.31
CA TYR A 197 -15.00 -8.67 -18.03
C TYR A 197 -15.88 -8.35 -16.82
N LEU A 198 -16.77 -7.35 -16.92
CA LEU A 198 -17.71 -7.01 -15.85
C LEU A 198 -18.71 -8.13 -15.57
N THR A 199 -19.18 -8.85 -16.60
CA THR A 199 -20.09 -9.99 -16.42
C THR A 199 -19.39 -11.25 -15.89
N ARG A 200 -18.11 -11.47 -16.19
CA ARG A 200 -17.34 -12.62 -15.66
C ARG A 200 -16.91 -12.47 -14.20
N SER A 201 -16.61 -11.25 -13.76
CA SER A 201 -16.14 -11.00 -12.39
C SER A 201 -17.27 -11.04 -11.35
N ILE A 202 -18.53 -10.82 -11.76
CA ILE A 202 -19.71 -10.98 -10.90
C ILE A 202 -20.04 -12.46 -10.62
N TRP A 203 -19.59 -13.40 -11.46
CA TRP A 203 -19.85 -14.84 -11.30
C TRP A 203 -18.77 -15.62 -10.52
N PHE A 204 -17.64 -15.00 -10.18
CA PHE A 204 -16.54 -15.64 -9.43
C PHE A 204 -16.38 -15.09 -8.00
N SER A 205 -17.37 -14.34 -7.49
CA SER A 205 -17.38 -13.80 -6.12
C SER A 205 -18.60 -14.24 -5.30
N ILE A 206 -19.18 -15.40 -5.63
CA ILE A 206 -20.02 -16.21 -4.73
C ILE A 206 -19.20 -17.45 -4.38
#